data_AF-A0A2E8CKC8-F1
#
_entry.id   AF-A0A2E8CKC8-F1
#
_cell.length_a   1.000
_cell.length_b   1.000
_cell.length_c   1.000
_cell.angle_alpha   90.00
_cell.angle_beta   90.00
_cell.angle_gamma   90.00
#
_symmetry.space_group_name_H-M   'P 1'
#
loop_
_entity.id
_entity.type
_entity.pdbx_description
1 polymer ?
#
loop_
_entity_poly.entity_id
_entity_poly.type
_entity_poly.pdbx_seq_one_letter_code
_entity_poly.pdbx_strand_id
1 'polypeptide(L)' 'MAMRKKTTLEVELHQDTVTMLEYAKETYGFRSTSKALRVILDYMVTDADWDEVFMNQRCLRCGSGEGWQRPES' A
#
# COMPACT_ATOMS: atom_id res chain seq x y z
N MET A 1 -10.29 -15.25 -20.20
CA MET A 1 -9.82 -13.86 -19.96
C MET A 1 -8.33 -13.81 -20.22
N ALA A 2 -7.85 -12.93 -21.09
CA ALA A 2 -6.41 -12.79 -21.32
C ALA A 2 -5.74 -12.30 -20.03
N MET A 3 -4.82 -13.10 -19.49
CA MET A 3 -4.00 -12.70 -18.35
C MET A 3 -3.11 -11.54 -18.81
N ARG A 4 -3.40 -10.31 -18.36
CA ARG A 4 -2.53 -9.17 -18.65
C ARG A 4 -1.12 -9.50 -18.16
N LYS A 5 -0.11 -9.14 -18.96
CA LYS A 5 1.30 -9.39 -18.66
C LYS A 5 1.63 -8.76 -17.31
N LYS A 6 2.07 -9.58 -16.36
CA LYS A 6 2.60 -9.10 -15.07
C LYS A 6 4.09 -8.84 -15.24
N THR A 7 4.57 -7.77 -14.64
CA THR A 7 6.00 -7.51 -14.48
C THR A 7 6.32 -7.48 -13.00
N THR A 8 7.54 -7.85 -12.64
CA THR A 8 8.06 -7.73 -11.28
C THR A 8 8.72 -6.36 -11.13
N LEU A 9 8.47 -5.72 -9.99
CA LEU A 9 9.14 -4.52 -9.54
C LEU A 9 9.67 -4.83 -8.13
N GLU A 10 10.96 -4.60 -7.92
CA GLU A 10 11.57 -4.66 -6.59
C GLU A 10 11.54 -3.26 -5.96
N VAL A 11 11.06 -3.16 -4.73
CA VAL A 11 10.97 -1.91 -3.98
C VAL A 11 11.46 -2.12 -2.55
N GLU A 12 12.11 -1.11 -1.99
CA GLU A 12 12.43 -1.05 -0.57
C GLU A 12 11.29 -0.37 0.17
N LEU A 13 10.75 -1.04 1.19
CA LEU A 13 9.68 -0.52 2.04
C LEU A 13 10.09 -0.67 3.51
N HIS A 14 9.64 0.27 4.34
CA HIS A 14 9.75 0.09 5.78
C HIS A 14 8.92 -1.11 6.27
N GLN A 15 9.41 -1.75 7.34
CA GLN A 15 8.83 -3.00 7.87
C GLN A 15 7.35 -2.86 8.24
N ASP A 16 6.94 -1.72 8.79
CA ASP A 16 5.56 -1.43 9.16
C ASP A 16 4.63 -1.30 7.94
N THR A 17 5.11 -0.78 6.81
CA THR A 17 4.36 -0.82 5.54
C THR A 17 4.17 -2.25 5.05
N VAL A 18 5.18 -3.13 5.21
CA VAL A 18 5.04 -4.54 4.86
C VAL A 18 4.00 -5.21 5.77
N THR A 19 4.03 -4.94 7.07
CA THR A 19 3.03 -5.42 8.02
C THR A 19 1.62 -4.92 7.69
N MET A 20 1.48 -3.65 7.27
CA MET A 20 0.21 -3.11 6.78
C MET A 20 -0.33 -3.91 5.57
N LEU A 21 0.53 -4.24 4.60
CA LEU A 21 0.12 -5.03 3.43
C LEU A 21 -0.29 -6.46 3.81
N GLU A 22 0.37 -7.07 4.79
CA GLU A 22 -0.03 -8.39 5.31
C GLU A 22 -1.36 -8.31 6.06
N TYR A 23 -1.55 -7.28 6.90
CA TYR A 23 -2.82 -7.03 7.57
C TYR A 23 -3.96 -6.84 6.57
N ALA A 24 -3.75 -6.05 5.51
CA ALA A 24 -4.73 -5.89 4.44
C ALA A 24 -4.99 -7.21 3.69
N LYS A 25 -3.95 -8.01 3.46
CA LYS A 25 -4.09 -9.34 2.85
C LYS A 25 -5.03 -10.23 3.67
N GLU A 26 -4.80 -10.30 4.97
CA GLU A 26 -5.58 -11.14 5.89
C GLU A 26 -7.02 -10.62 6.05
N THR A 27 -7.16 -9.32 6.32
CA THR A 27 -8.45 -8.66 6.59
C THR A 27 -9.42 -8.78 5.40
N TYR A 28 -8.92 -8.65 4.18
CA TYR A 28 -9.73 -8.67 2.96
C TYR A 28 -9.63 -9.98 2.16
N GLY A 29 -8.96 -11.00 2.70
CA GLY A 29 -8.86 -12.33 2.07
C GLY A 29 -8.11 -12.35 0.74
N PHE A 30 -7.10 -11.50 0.55
CA PHE A 30 -6.31 -11.48 -0.67
C PHE A 30 -5.31 -12.63 -0.75
N ARG A 31 -5.01 -13.07 -1.99
CA ARG A 31 -4.05 -14.16 -2.22
C ARG A 31 -2.59 -13.79 -1.89
N SER A 32 -2.22 -12.51 -1.94
CA SER A 32 -0.86 -12.04 -1.66
C SER A 32 -0.81 -10.57 -1.30
N THR A 33 0.29 -10.14 -0.69
CA THR A 33 0.64 -8.73 -0.50
C THR A 33 0.73 -7.97 -1.82
N SER A 34 1.17 -8.61 -2.91
CA SER A 34 1.14 -8.00 -4.26
C SER A 34 -0.28 -7.66 -4.71
N LYS A 35 -1.29 -8.44 -4.31
CA LYS A 35 -2.70 -8.10 -4.57
C LYS A 35 -3.15 -6.92 -3.70
N ALA A 36 -2.76 -6.89 -2.42
CA ALA A 36 -3.05 -5.77 -1.52
C ALA A 36 -2.45 -4.45 -2.06
N LEU A 37 -1.16 -4.45 -2.42
CA LEU A 37 -0.49 -3.29 -3.01
C LEU A 37 -1.17 -2.88 -4.32
N ARG A 38 -1.53 -3.83 -5.18
CA ARG A 38 -2.25 -3.51 -6.42
C ARG A 38 -3.59 -2.84 -6.16
N VAL A 39 -4.33 -3.20 -5.12
CA VAL A 39 -5.60 -2.52 -4.79
C VAL A 39 -5.35 -1.05 -4.44
N ILE A 40 -4.27 -0.75 -3.70
CA ILE A 40 -3.86 0.63 -3.39
C ILE A 40 -3.48 1.39 -4.68
N LEU A 41 -2.70 0.75 -5.55
CA LEU A 41 -2.29 1.36 -6.83
C LEU A 41 -3.48 1.54 -7.79
N ASP A 42 -4.44 0.62 -7.78
CA ASP A 42 -5.67 0.73 -8.57
C ASP A 42 -6.49 1.93 -8.07
N TYR A 43 -6.63 2.13 -6.75
CA TYR A 43 -7.26 3.32 -6.16
C TYR A 43 -6.57 4.63 -6.57
N MET A 44 -5.23 4.64 -6.61
CA MET A 44 -4.46 5.78 -7.13
C MET A 44 -4.82 6.13 -8.57
N VAL A 45 -5.19 5.15 -9.39
CA VAL A 45 -5.56 5.35 -10.80
C VAL A 45 -7.03 5.73 -10.96
N THR A 46 -7.93 5.20 -10.12
CA THR A 46 -9.38 5.35 -10.31
C THR A 46 -9.99 6.50 -9.53
N ASP A 47 -9.55 6.72 -8.29
CA ASP A 47 -10.30 7.54 -7.32
C ASP A 47 -9.45 8.61 -6.62
N ALA A 48 -8.13 8.42 -6.50
CA ALA A 48 -7.28 9.35 -5.76
C ALA A 48 -6.99 10.66 -6.51
N ASP A 49 -6.91 11.77 -5.77
CA ASP A 49 -6.31 13.01 -6.25
C ASP A 49 -4.78 12.92 -6.20
N TRP A 50 -4.13 13.02 -7.37
CA TRP A 50 -2.67 12.92 -7.49
C TRP A 50 -1.95 14.09 -6.84
N ASP A 51 -2.50 15.30 -6.92
CA ASP A 51 -1.89 16.48 -6.33
C ASP A 51 -1.92 16.38 -4.80
N GLU A 52 -3.01 15.89 -4.22
CA GLU A 52 -3.08 15.67 -2.78
C GLU A 52 -2.01 14.65 -2.31
N VAL A 53 -1.82 13.58 -3.07
CA VAL A 53 -0.91 12.48 -2.70
C VAL A 53 0.56 12.88 -2.88
N PHE A 54 0.93 13.56 -3.97
CA PHE A 54 2.33 13.82 -4.30
C PHE A 54 2.85 15.21 -3.87
N MET A 55 1.99 16.23 -3.75
CA MET A 55 2.44 17.57 -3.32
C MET A 55 2.54 17.71 -1.80
N ASN A 56 1.87 16.85 -1.03
CA ASN A 56 1.98 16.85 0.42
C ASN A 56 3.05 15.82 0.87
N GLN A 57 4.21 16.29 1.33
CA GLN A 57 5.21 15.40 1.96
C GLN A 57 4.71 14.93 3.34
N ARG A 58 3.88 13.88 3.36
CA ARG A 58 3.40 13.21 4.58
C ARG A 58 4.28 11.98 4.87
N CYS A 59 5.41 12.17 5.54
CA CYS A 59 6.18 11.02 6.04
C CYS A 59 5.68 10.64 7.44
N LEU A 60 5.01 9.50 7.55
CA LEU A 60 4.53 8.95 8.83
C LEU A 60 5.66 8.54 9.80
N ARG A 61 6.93 8.71 9.41
CA ARG A 61 8.13 8.31 10.16
C ARG A 61 9.11 9.46 10.40
N CYS A 62 8.89 10.63 9.80
CA CYS A 62 9.72 11.78 10.10
C CYS A 62 9.31 12.39 11.45
N GLY A 63 10.29 12.90 12.19
CA GLY A 63 10.05 13.49 13.52
C GLY A 63 9.63 12.44 14.54
N SER A 64 8.47 12.63 15.17
CA SER A 64 7.88 11.71 16.16
C SER A 64 6.91 10.69 15.56
N GLY A 65 6.97 10.47 14.24
CA GLY A 65 6.06 9.56 13.54
C GLY A 65 6.35 8.09 13.86
N GLU A 66 5.33 7.35 14.28
CA GLU A 66 5.43 5.93 14.65
C GLU A 66 5.23 4.97 13.47
N GLY A 67 5.04 5.52 12.25
CA GLY A 67 4.70 4.73 11.07
C GLY A 67 3.26 4.21 11.12
N TRP A 68 2.99 3.12 10.38
CA TRP A 68 1.70 2.47 10.39
C TRP A 68 1.50 1.67 11.68
N GLN A 69 0.36 1.88 12.33
CA GLN A 69 -0.08 1.15 13.51
C GLN A 69 -1.30 0.30 13.17
N ARG A 70 -1.36 -0.92 13.70
CA ARG A 70 -2.49 -1.83 13.47
C ARG A 70 -3.76 -1.22 14.10
N PRO A 71 -4.88 -1.14 13.37
CA PRO A 71 -6.16 -0.72 13.97
C PRO A 71 -6.56 -1.67 15.10
N GLU A 72 -6.97 -1.12 16.24
CA GLU A 72 -7.61 -1.89 17.32
C GLU A 72 -9.00 -2.35 16.84
N SER A 73 -9.33 -3.62 17.08
CA SER A 73 -10.56 -4.27 16.61
C SER A 73 -11.79 -3.88 17.43
#